data_AF-A0AAX6BMM0-F1
#
_entry.id   AF-A0AAX6BMM0-F1
#
_cell.length_a   1.000
_cell.length_b   1.000
_cell.length_c   1.000
_cell.angle_alpha   90.00
_cell.angle_beta   90.00
_cell.angle_gamma   90.00
#
_symmetry.space_group_name_H-M   'P 1'
#
loop_
_entity.id
_entity.type
_entity.pdbx_description
1 polymer ?
#
loop_
_entity_poly.entity_id
_entity_poly.type
_entity_poly.pdbx_seq_one_letter_code
_entity_poly.pdbx_strand_id
1 'polypeptide(L)'
;MRNISKITTGTIMIALALGLMGCSHTSSNNESIDGSEAKKELAIELKFLQNESERLINNDGKIEDKTFQSYKNDFNLLSASINSTSKVETQSDSELKKSIAHLAKDVDTLTEKEYVTSYKKFNSSKTIYEVTLMNNMHDVIDATKTSEESSNVLDSFDDKHFHSSEAQIKKDMGPAISHINTASKYKIELMQDEIQKHRDSYTKLQLEQLKKATHNFDLSLNDQIKSIQSYKPISGDYNISRNFRYNSYDKYTNACVYITDFESNLGIAKAGDF
;
A
#
# COMPACT_ATOMS: atom_id res chain seq x y z
N MET A 1 -10.65 40.70 -20.50
CA MET A 1 -11.21 39.32 -20.59
C MET A 1 -10.05 38.33 -20.54
N ARG A 2 -10.26 37.25 -19.78
CA ARG A 2 -9.28 36.25 -19.30
C ARG A 2 -8.42 35.63 -20.41
N ASN A 3 -7.10 35.65 -20.22
CA ASN A 3 -6.21 34.67 -20.83
C ASN A 3 -6.16 33.44 -19.93
N ILE A 4 -6.73 32.34 -20.41
CA ILE A 4 -6.63 31.02 -19.79
C ILE A 4 -5.33 30.43 -20.31
N SER A 5 -4.28 30.43 -19.48
CA SER A 5 -3.11 29.61 -19.74
C SER A 5 -3.52 28.16 -19.58
N LYS A 6 -3.40 27.40 -20.67
CA LYS A 6 -3.54 25.95 -20.66
C LYS A 6 -2.39 25.38 -19.84
N ILE A 7 -2.68 24.97 -18.61
CA ILE A 7 -1.77 24.14 -17.82
C ILE A 7 -1.87 22.74 -18.42
N THR A 8 -0.87 22.40 -19.23
CA THR A 8 -0.63 21.04 -19.68
C THR A 8 -0.36 20.20 -18.45
N THR A 9 -1.32 19.37 -18.05
CA THR A 9 -1.16 18.35 -17.01
C THR A 9 -0.21 17.29 -17.52
N GLY A 10 1.09 17.58 -17.43
CA GLY A 10 2.15 16.62 -17.69
C GLY A 10 2.26 15.70 -16.48
N THR A 11 1.85 14.45 -16.65
CA THR A 11 2.18 13.36 -15.74
C THR A 11 3.71 13.32 -15.63
N ILE A 12 4.26 13.84 -14.53
CA ILE A 12 5.67 13.66 -14.23
C ILE A 12 5.79 12.23 -13.71
N MET A 13 5.89 11.28 -14.63
CA MET A 13 6.45 9.97 -14.34
C MET A 13 7.92 10.23 -14.02
N ILE A 14 8.27 10.42 -12.75
CA ILE A 14 9.66 10.35 -12.30
C ILE A 14 10.02 8.87 -12.38
N ALA A 15 10.30 8.40 -13.59
CA ALA A 15 11.29 7.36 -13.76
C ALA A 15 12.58 7.96 -13.21
N LEU A 16 12.93 7.61 -11.97
CA LEU A 16 14.30 7.77 -11.50
C LEU A 16 15.16 6.95 -12.44
N ALA A 17 15.66 7.63 -13.47
CA ALA A 17 16.76 7.18 -14.29
C ALA A 17 18.02 7.16 -13.40
N LEU A 18 18.11 6.16 -12.53
CA LEU A 18 19.38 5.60 -12.09
C LEU A 18 19.78 4.48 -13.05
N GLY A 19 19.75 4.79 -14.35
CA GLY A 19 20.40 4.00 -15.37
C GLY A 19 21.76 4.61 -15.64
N LEU A 20 22.76 4.29 -14.82
CA LEU A 20 24.19 4.15 -15.18
C LEU A 20 25.02 3.71 -13.95
N MET A 21 24.63 2.60 -13.34
CA MET A 21 25.59 1.57 -12.93
C MET A 21 25.09 0.23 -13.47
N GLY A 22 25.14 0.12 -14.80
CA GLY A 22 25.15 -1.17 -15.47
C GLY A 22 26.45 -1.88 -15.17
N CYS A 23 26.49 -2.58 -14.03
CA CYS A 23 27.15 -3.86 -13.93
C CYS A 23 26.10 -4.82 -13.40
N SER A 24 25.78 -5.80 -14.22
CA SER A 24 25.04 -7.00 -13.87
C SER A 24 25.71 -7.69 -12.68
N HIS A 25 25.35 -7.30 -11.47
CA HIS A 25 25.29 -8.19 -10.34
C HIS A 25 23.81 -8.59 -10.26
N THR A 26 23.37 -9.71 -10.84
CA THR A 26 23.51 -11.05 -10.23
C THR A 26 24.37 -11.10 -8.98
N SER A 27 24.14 -10.22 -8.01
CA SER A 27 24.51 -10.49 -6.63
C SER A 27 23.46 -11.46 -6.14
N SER A 28 23.85 -12.73 -6.07
CA SER A 28 23.13 -13.66 -5.21
C SER A 28 22.99 -13.01 -3.83
N ASN A 29 21.94 -13.35 -3.08
CA ASN A 29 21.66 -12.89 -1.72
C ASN A 29 22.78 -13.14 -0.67
N ASN A 30 24.02 -13.44 -1.09
CA ASN A 30 25.16 -13.85 -0.28
C ASN A 30 26.47 -13.07 -0.53
N GLU A 31 26.52 -12.02 -1.36
CA GLU A 31 27.71 -11.15 -1.37
C GLU A 31 27.70 -10.24 -0.13
N SER A 32 28.77 -10.30 0.68
CA SER A 32 28.88 -9.50 1.89
C SER A 32 29.10 -8.04 1.52
N ILE A 33 28.05 -7.21 1.62
CA ILE A 33 28.23 -5.76 1.60
C ILE A 33 29.12 -5.35 2.78
N ASP A 34 30.16 -4.57 2.51
CA ASP A 34 30.98 -4.00 3.57
C ASP A 34 30.28 -2.78 4.21
N GLY A 35 30.78 -2.35 5.36
CA GLY A 35 30.14 -1.26 6.10
C GLY A 35 30.23 0.10 5.41
N SER A 36 31.21 0.31 4.53
CA SER A 36 31.37 1.56 3.80
C SER A 36 30.34 1.71 2.69
N GLU A 37 30.08 0.63 1.94
CA GLU A 37 29.04 0.61 0.91
C GLU A 37 27.64 0.67 1.55
N ALA A 38 27.41 -0.08 2.64
CA ALA A 38 26.14 -0.01 3.37
C ALA A 38 25.85 1.40 3.91
N LYS A 39 26.87 2.09 4.44
CA LYS A 39 26.76 3.49 4.87
C LYS A 39 26.41 4.43 3.71
N LYS A 40 27.08 4.27 2.57
CA LYS A 40 26.86 5.08 1.38
C LYS A 40 25.43 4.93 0.86
N GLU A 41 24.93 3.70 0.75
CA GLU A 41 23.56 3.43 0.28
C GLU A 41 22.49 4.04 1.21
N LEU A 42 22.62 3.86 2.53
CA LEU A 42 21.67 4.48 3.48
C LEU A 42 21.76 6.01 3.49
N ALA A 43 22.95 6.59 3.25
CA ALA A 43 23.11 8.03 3.14
C ALA A 43 22.48 8.59 1.85
N ILE A 44 22.52 7.85 0.74
CA ILE A 44 21.81 8.20 -0.50
C ILE A 44 20.30 8.25 -0.25
N GLU A 45 19.76 7.23 0.41
CA GLU A 45 18.33 7.18 0.74
C GLU A 45 17.92 8.34 1.67
N LEU A 46 18.68 8.57 2.74
CA LEU A 46 18.43 9.71 3.63
C LEU A 46 18.46 11.04 2.86
N LYS A 47 19.40 11.22 1.93
CA LYS A 47 19.50 12.44 1.14
C LYS A 47 18.30 12.61 0.20
N PHE A 48 17.82 11.53 -0.39
CA PHE A 48 16.58 11.53 -1.17
C PHE A 48 15.40 11.99 -0.31
N LEU A 49 15.21 11.39 0.88
CA LEU A 49 14.15 11.76 1.83
C LEU A 49 14.24 13.21 2.32
N GLN A 50 15.46 13.74 2.51
CA GLN A 50 15.66 15.15 2.86
C GLN A 50 15.16 16.08 1.76
N ASN A 51 15.56 15.82 0.51
CA ASN A 51 15.14 16.64 -0.63
C ASN A 51 13.63 16.53 -0.84
N GLU A 52 13.06 15.34 -0.65
CA GLU A 52 11.63 15.11 -0.82
C GLU A 52 10.81 15.76 0.30
N SER A 53 11.29 15.72 1.54
CA SER A 53 10.70 16.46 2.65
C SER A 53 10.68 17.96 2.37
N GLU A 54 11.79 18.53 1.87
CA GLU A 54 11.85 19.95 1.48
C GLU A 54 10.86 20.27 0.35
N ARG A 55 10.75 19.39 -0.65
CA ARG A 55 9.78 19.55 -1.73
C ARG A 55 8.34 19.55 -1.22
N LEU A 56 8.01 18.65 -0.30
CA LEU A 56 6.67 18.56 0.31
C LEU A 56 6.35 19.82 1.12
N ILE A 57 7.28 20.29 1.95
CA ILE A 57 7.11 21.50 2.77
C ILE A 57 6.94 22.76 1.91
N ASN A 58 7.70 22.88 0.82
CA ASN A 58 7.73 24.08 -0.01
C ASN A 58 6.69 24.05 -1.14
N ASN A 59 5.79 23.06 -1.19
CA ASN A 59 4.77 22.99 -2.24
C ASN A 59 3.60 23.91 -1.90
N ASP A 60 3.42 24.97 -2.70
CA ASP A 60 2.33 25.96 -2.57
C ASP A 60 0.94 25.41 -2.95
N GLY A 61 0.83 24.11 -3.30
CA GLY A 61 -0.41 23.44 -3.71
C GLY A 61 -0.76 22.22 -2.84
N LYS A 62 -1.96 21.65 -3.08
CA LYS A 62 -2.36 20.39 -2.44
C LYS A 62 -1.50 19.26 -3.00
N ILE A 63 -0.65 18.68 -2.15
CA ILE A 63 0.15 17.50 -2.49
C ILE A 63 -0.81 16.35 -2.83
N GLU A 64 -0.51 15.63 -3.91
CA GLU A 64 -1.24 14.40 -4.25
C GLU A 64 -1.02 13.37 -3.13
N ASP A 65 -2.11 12.80 -2.61
CA ASP A 65 -2.03 11.87 -1.47
C ASP A 65 -1.07 10.71 -1.75
N LYS A 66 -1.09 10.14 -2.96
CA LYS A 66 -0.14 9.09 -3.38
C LYS A 66 1.33 9.48 -3.22
N THR A 67 1.67 10.73 -3.56
CA THR A 67 3.05 11.23 -3.41
C THR A 67 3.46 11.23 -1.94
N PHE A 68 2.57 11.68 -1.06
CA PHE A 68 2.84 11.64 0.37
C PHE A 68 2.90 10.21 0.92
N GLN A 69 2.00 9.32 0.51
CA GLN A 69 2.02 7.92 0.97
C GLN A 69 3.33 7.23 0.58
N SER A 70 3.83 7.44 -0.65
CA SER A 70 5.14 6.92 -1.06
C SER A 70 6.27 7.48 -0.18
N TYR A 71 6.29 8.80 0.06
CA TYR A 71 7.30 9.40 0.94
C TYR A 71 7.23 8.85 2.37
N LYS A 72 6.01 8.73 2.92
CA LYS A 72 5.75 8.17 4.25
C LYS A 72 6.29 6.74 4.35
N ASN A 73 6.05 5.91 3.34
CA ASN A 73 6.52 4.54 3.30
C ASN A 73 8.06 4.47 3.28
N ASP A 74 8.72 5.24 2.41
CA ASP A 74 10.19 5.28 2.33
C ASP A 74 10.83 5.76 3.64
N PHE A 75 10.29 6.83 4.21
CA PHE A 75 10.74 7.37 5.47
C PHE A 75 10.65 6.32 6.58
N ASN A 76 9.47 5.71 6.72
CA ASN A 76 9.21 4.75 7.79
C ASN A 76 10.00 3.46 7.56
N LEU A 77 10.27 3.07 6.31
CA LEU A 77 11.11 1.93 5.97
C LEU A 77 12.57 2.17 6.40
N LEU A 78 13.15 3.31 6.05
CA LEU A 78 14.50 3.66 6.49
C LEU A 78 14.57 3.73 8.02
N SER A 79 13.59 4.39 8.65
CA SER A 79 13.51 4.52 10.09
C SER A 79 13.46 3.17 10.81
N ALA A 80 12.54 2.29 10.40
CA ALA A 80 12.41 0.95 10.98
C ALA A 80 13.69 0.12 10.78
N SER A 81 14.33 0.25 9.61
CA SER A 81 15.54 -0.51 9.27
C SER A 81 16.73 -0.17 10.16
N ILE A 82 16.86 1.10 10.58
CA ILE A 82 17.89 1.55 11.50
C ILE A 82 17.47 1.47 12.98
N ASN A 83 16.25 1.01 13.27
CA ASN A 83 15.61 1.03 14.59
C ASN A 83 15.47 2.44 15.20
N SER A 84 15.25 3.44 14.34
CA SER A 84 14.91 4.79 14.78
C SER A 84 13.49 4.82 15.34
N THR A 85 13.24 5.75 16.26
CA THR A 85 11.89 6.05 16.77
C THR A 85 11.16 7.10 15.93
N SER A 86 11.84 7.68 14.94
CA SER A 86 11.27 8.68 14.05
C SER A 86 10.20 8.05 13.16
N LYS A 87 9.11 8.77 12.93
CA LYS A 87 8.09 8.33 11.98
C LYS A 87 7.39 9.51 11.35
N VAL A 88 6.80 9.26 10.20
CA VAL A 88 5.90 10.20 9.52
C VAL A 88 4.53 9.56 9.44
N GLU A 89 3.53 10.30 9.89
CA GLU A 89 2.12 9.94 9.89
C GLU A 89 1.29 10.96 9.11
N THR A 90 1.64 12.25 9.21
CA THR A 90 0.90 13.34 8.57
C THR A 90 1.78 14.22 7.68
N GLN A 91 1.14 14.98 6.80
CA GLN A 91 1.78 15.98 5.93
C GLN A 91 2.13 17.29 6.66
N SER A 92 2.11 17.32 8.00
CA SER A 92 2.43 18.54 8.73
C SER A 92 3.89 18.94 8.52
N ASP A 93 4.14 20.16 8.05
CA ASP A 93 5.49 20.72 7.95
C ASP A 93 6.31 20.57 9.23
N SER A 94 5.65 20.74 10.38
CA SER A 94 6.29 20.63 11.70
C SER A 94 6.75 19.22 11.99
N GLU A 95 5.95 18.23 11.59
CA GLU A 95 6.28 16.81 11.71
C GLU A 95 7.40 16.45 10.74
N LEU A 96 7.24 16.77 9.45
CA LEU A 96 8.22 16.48 8.41
C LEU A 96 9.61 17.01 8.78
N LYS A 97 9.72 18.29 9.18
CA LYS A 97 10.99 18.92 9.60
C LYS A 97 11.61 18.22 10.81
N LYS A 98 10.80 17.88 11.81
CA LYS A 98 11.30 17.25 13.05
C LYS A 98 11.73 15.81 12.80
N SER A 99 10.92 15.04 12.08
CA SER A 99 11.16 13.63 11.81
C SER A 99 12.39 13.45 10.92
N ILE A 100 12.57 14.23 9.85
CA ILE A 100 13.75 14.10 8.99
C ILE A 100 15.04 14.52 9.68
N ALA A 101 15.01 15.55 10.54
CA ALA A 101 16.17 15.96 11.32
C ALA A 101 16.56 14.92 12.38
N HIS A 102 15.59 14.24 12.97
CA HIS A 102 15.83 13.16 13.93
C HIS A 102 16.38 11.91 13.22
N LEU A 103 15.76 11.50 12.12
CA LEU A 103 16.22 10.37 11.31
C LEU A 103 17.67 10.56 10.84
N ALA A 104 18.03 11.77 10.40
CA ALA A 104 19.39 12.09 9.98
C ALA A 104 20.41 11.87 11.13
N LYS A 105 20.08 12.34 12.34
CA LYS A 105 20.93 12.12 13.52
C LYS A 105 21.09 10.63 13.83
N ASP A 106 20.01 9.87 13.76
CA ASP A 106 20.05 8.43 14.05
C ASP A 106 20.93 7.70 13.04
N VAL A 107 20.83 8.01 11.75
CA VAL A 107 21.71 7.47 10.69
C VAL A 107 23.18 7.81 10.94
N ASP A 108 23.49 9.03 11.37
CA ASP A 108 24.87 9.47 11.62
C ASP A 108 25.51 8.80 12.84
N THR A 109 24.70 8.27 13.76
CA THR A 109 25.19 7.59 14.98
C THR A 109 25.45 6.09 14.81
N LEU A 110 25.09 5.51 13.66
CA LEU A 110 25.29 4.08 13.42
C LEU A 110 26.77 3.72 13.39
N THR A 111 27.10 2.60 14.02
CA THR A 111 28.39 1.94 13.87
C THR A 111 28.48 1.21 12.53
N GLU A 112 29.69 0.84 12.10
CA GLU A 112 29.91 0.09 10.85
C GLU A 112 29.08 -1.22 10.78
N LYS A 113 29.01 -1.95 11.90
CA LYS A 113 28.20 -3.17 12.00
C LYS A 113 26.70 -2.88 11.90
N GLU A 114 26.26 -1.77 12.47
CA GLU A 114 24.86 -1.36 12.40
C GLU A 114 24.48 -0.91 10.99
N TYR A 115 25.34 -0.21 10.26
CA TYR A 115 25.11 0.11 8.84
C TYR A 115 24.83 -1.16 8.02
N VAL A 116 25.67 -2.20 8.15
CA VAL A 116 25.46 -3.48 7.43
C VAL A 116 24.14 -4.14 7.82
N THR A 117 23.82 -4.15 9.12
CA THR A 117 22.59 -4.78 9.62
C THR A 117 21.35 -4.02 9.14
N SER A 118 21.37 -2.69 9.20
CA SER A 118 20.29 -1.81 8.78
C SER A 118 20.07 -1.88 7.27
N TYR A 119 21.14 -1.92 6.47
CA TYR A 119 21.03 -2.09 5.02
C TYR A 119 20.38 -3.43 4.64
N LYS A 120 20.73 -4.52 5.35
CA LYS A 120 20.09 -5.82 5.16
C LYS A 120 18.59 -5.79 5.50
N LYS A 121 18.22 -5.10 6.59
CA LYS A 121 16.81 -4.91 6.98
C LYS A 121 16.04 -4.09 5.94
N PHE A 122 16.62 -2.96 5.50
CA PHE A 122 16.06 -2.06 4.50
C PHE A 122 15.69 -2.76 3.20
N ASN A 123 16.52 -3.72 2.78
CA ASN A 123 16.29 -4.49 1.57
C ASN A 123 15.58 -5.84 1.80
N SER A 124 15.16 -6.14 3.03
CA SER A 124 14.50 -7.41 3.33
C SER A 124 13.02 -7.37 2.99
N SER A 125 12.53 -8.40 2.29
CA SER A 125 11.11 -8.58 2.00
C SER A 125 10.23 -8.50 3.25
N LYS A 126 10.73 -8.98 4.40
CA LYS A 126 10.03 -8.91 5.68
C LYS A 126 9.80 -7.46 6.14
N THR A 127 10.87 -6.68 6.30
CA THR A 127 10.75 -5.30 6.79
C THR A 127 9.96 -4.42 5.82
N ILE A 128 10.17 -4.60 4.51
CA ILE A 128 9.41 -3.86 3.50
C ILE A 128 7.91 -4.18 3.65
N TYR A 129 7.53 -5.46 3.72
CA TYR A 129 6.14 -5.82 3.88
C TYR A 129 5.52 -5.26 5.17
N GLU A 130 6.16 -5.49 6.32
CA GLU A 130 5.66 -5.04 7.63
C GLU A 130 5.44 -3.52 7.69
N VAL A 131 6.31 -2.76 7.01
CA VAL A 131 6.28 -1.29 7.08
C VAL A 131 5.40 -0.65 6.02
N THR A 132 5.45 -1.14 4.78
CA THR A 132 4.83 -0.43 3.64
C THR A 132 3.54 -1.07 3.12
N LEU A 133 3.31 -2.35 3.42
CA LEU A 133 2.20 -3.12 2.85
C LEU A 133 1.20 -3.64 3.89
N MET A 134 1.67 -4.13 5.04
CA MET A 134 0.88 -4.96 5.95
C MET A 134 -0.42 -4.30 6.41
N ASN A 135 -0.38 -3.02 6.82
CA ASN A 135 -1.58 -2.30 7.27
C ASN A 135 -2.61 -2.18 6.13
N ASN A 136 -2.17 -1.79 4.92
CA ASN A 136 -3.08 -1.70 3.77
C ASN A 136 -3.62 -3.07 3.38
N MET A 137 -2.81 -4.13 3.50
CA MET A 137 -3.24 -5.49 3.20
C MET A 137 -4.32 -5.97 4.17
N HIS A 138 -4.10 -5.80 5.47
CA HIS A 138 -5.04 -6.23 6.51
C HIS A 138 -6.32 -5.40 6.50
N ASP A 139 -6.23 -4.09 6.24
CA ASP A 139 -7.40 -3.25 6.02
C ASP A 139 -8.25 -3.72 4.82
N VAL A 140 -7.60 -4.20 3.75
CA VAL A 140 -8.29 -4.76 2.58
C VAL A 140 -8.87 -6.14 2.88
N ILE A 141 -8.18 -6.98 3.66
CA ILE A 141 -8.72 -8.25 4.18
C ILE A 141 -10.02 -7.97 4.93
N ASP A 142 -10.01 -7.03 5.87
CA ASP A 142 -11.19 -6.68 6.66
C ASP A 142 -12.33 -6.13 5.79
N ALA A 143 -12.01 -5.24 4.84
CA ALA A 143 -13.00 -4.65 3.93
C ALA A 143 -13.59 -5.66 2.92
N THR A 144 -12.97 -6.82 2.74
CA THR A 144 -13.43 -7.87 1.82
C THR A 144 -13.98 -9.11 2.52
N LYS A 145 -13.67 -9.30 3.80
CA LYS A 145 -14.19 -10.37 4.65
C LYS A 145 -15.70 -10.24 4.81
N THR A 146 -16.42 -11.36 4.78
CA THR A 146 -17.85 -11.40 5.12
C THR A 146 -18.00 -11.88 6.56
N SER A 147 -18.59 -11.07 7.42
CA SER A 147 -18.86 -11.42 8.83
C SER A 147 -19.87 -10.44 9.45
N GLU A 148 -20.49 -10.85 10.56
CA GLU A 148 -21.55 -10.08 11.26
C GLU A 148 -21.09 -8.70 11.77
N GLU A 149 -19.79 -8.48 11.97
CA GLU A 149 -19.18 -7.20 12.37
C GLU A 149 -18.26 -6.62 11.27
N SER A 150 -18.43 -7.05 10.01
CA SER A 150 -17.46 -6.71 8.96
C SER A 150 -17.46 -5.22 8.60
N SER A 151 -16.27 -4.71 8.26
CA SER A 151 -16.08 -3.42 7.59
C SER A 151 -16.43 -3.50 6.08
N ASN A 152 -17.06 -4.59 5.66
CA ASN A 152 -17.46 -4.86 4.29
C ASN A 152 -18.68 -4.01 3.93
N VAL A 153 -18.47 -3.15 2.92
CA VAL A 153 -19.48 -2.19 2.48
C VAL A 153 -20.70 -2.89 1.90
N LEU A 154 -20.54 -4.03 1.21
CA LEU A 154 -21.67 -4.78 0.67
C LEU A 154 -22.53 -5.36 1.79
N ASP A 155 -21.92 -5.95 2.83
CA ASP A 155 -22.67 -6.52 3.95
C ASP A 155 -23.46 -5.42 4.68
N SER A 156 -22.81 -4.29 4.98
CA SER A 156 -23.50 -3.11 5.54
C SER A 156 -24.62 -2.57 4.65
N PHE A 157 -24.44 -2.61 3.32
CA PHE A 157 -25.45 -2.19 2.36
C PHE A 157 -26.64 -3.14 2.35
N ASP A 158 -26.39 -4.45 2.37
CA ASP A 158 -27.42 -5.50 2.40
C ASP A 158 -28.27 -5.39 3.66
N ASP A 159 -27.64 -5.28 4.83
CA ASP A 159 -28.32 -5.17 6.14
C ASP A 159 -29.22 -3.93 6.21
N LYS A 160 -28.72 -2.80 5.71
CA LYS A 160 -29.48 -1.54 5.68
C LYS A 160 -30.67 -1.60 4.73
N HIS A 161 -30.53 -2.31 3.60
CA HIS A 161 -31.46 -2.24 2.49
C HIS A 161 -32.36 -3.46 2.30
N PHE A 162 -32.26 -4.46 3.16
CA PHE A 162 -33.09 -5.66 3.14
C PHE A 162 -34.60 -5.35 3.06
N HIS A 163 -35.06 -4.31 3.77
CA HIS A 163 -36.46 -3.84 3.75
C HIS A 163 -36.66 -2.45 3.13
N SER A 164 -35.66 -1.93 2.42
CA SER A 164 -35.70 -0.60 1.83
C SER A 164 -36.52 -0.56 0.53
N SER A 165 -37.08 0.62 0.24
CA SER A 165 -37.66 0.91 -1.07
C SER A 165 -36.58 1.05 -2.15
N GLU A 166 -36.96 0.85 -3.41
CA GLU A 166 -36.05 1.04 -4.55
C GLU A 166 -35.45 2.46 -4.60
N ALA A 167 -36.22 3.48 -4.23
CA ALA A 167 -35.73 4.85 -4.17
C ALA A 167 -34.62 5.04 -3.12
N GLN A 168 -34.76 4.41 -1.96
CA GLN A 168 -33.75 4.47 -0.90
C GLN A 168 -32.48 3.70 -1.30
N ILE A 169 -32.62 2.53 -1.92
CA ILE A 169 -31.49 1.76 -2.47
C ILE A 169 -30.70 2.59 -3.49
N LYS A 170 -31.40 3.20 -4.46
CA LYS A 170 -30.77 4.04 -5.50
C LYS A 170 -30.04 5.25 -4.92
N LYS A 171 -30.60 5.87 -3.87
CA LYS A 171 -29.98 7.02 -3.20
C LYS A 171 -28.63 6.66 -2.56
N ASP A 172 -28.53 5.49 -1.94
CA ASP A 172 -27.38 5.10 -1.15
C ASP A 172 -26.33 4.28 -1.94
N MET A 173 -26.71 3.77 -3.11
CA MET A 173 -25.84 3.03 -4.03
C MET A 173 -24.56 3.80 -4.41
N GLY A 174 -24.72 5.07 -4.83
CA GLY A 174 -23.60 5.91 -5.25
C GLY A 174 -22.56 6.12 -4.14
N PRO A 175 -22.96 6.58 -2.95
CA PRO A 175 -22.07 6.69 -1.80
C PRO A 175 -21.34 5.40 -1.42
N ALA A 176 -22.02 4.25 -1.43
CA ALA A 176 -21.41 2.96 -1.10
C ALA A 176 -20.32 2.56 -2.11
N ILE A 177 -20.62 2.67 -3.40
CA ILE A 177 -19.64 2.40 -4.48
C ILE A 177 -18.48 3.40 -4.42
N SER A 178 -18.76 4.66 -4.14
CA SER A 178 -17.72 5.68 -3.96
C SER A 178 -16.78 5.29 -2.82
N HIS A 179 -17.31 4.83 -1.68
CA HIS A 179 -16.50 4.42 -0.54
C HIS A 179 -15.56 3.26 -0.89
N ILE A 180 -16.05 2.21 -1.57
CA ILE A 180 -15.20 1.08 -2.01
C ILE A 180 -14.05 1.57 -2.90
N ASN A 181 -14.35 2.46 -3.85
CA ASN A 181 -13.33 2.98 -4.77
C ASN A 181 -12.28 3.84 -4.05
N THR A 182 -12.71 4.77 -3.19
CA THR A 182 -11.81 5.75 -2.58
C THR A 182 -11.08 5.24 -1.34
N ALA A 183 -11.58 4.19 -0.70
CA ALA A 183 -10.94 3.58 0.48
C ALA A 183 -10.19 2.30 0.11
N SER A 184 -10.91 1.24 -0.24
CA SER A 184 -10.33 -0.11 -0.35
C SER A 184 -9.54 -0.31 -1.65
N LYS A 185 -10.10 0.09 -2.80
CA LYS A 185 -9.38 -0.02 -4.08
C LYS A 185 -8.16 0.90 -4.12
N TYR A 186 -8.26 2.09 -3.53
CA TYR A 186 -7.12 2.99 -3.39
C TYR A 186 -5.96 2.36 -2.61
N LYS A 187 -6.23 1.65 -1.51
CA LYS A 187 -5.19 0.89 -0.77
C LYS A 187 -4.54 -0.20 -1.61
N ILE A 188 -5.31 -0.89 -2.47
CA ILE A 188 -4.75 -1.87 -3.41
C ILE A 188 -3.79 -1.19 -4.39
N GLU A 189 -4.16 -0.03 -4.94
CA GLU A 189 -3.27 0.73 -5.83
C GLU A 189 -1.96 1.10 -5.13
N LEU A 190 -2.04 1.62 -3.89
CA LEU A 190 -0.83 1.93 -3.10
C LEU A 190 0.05 0.69 -2.90
N MET A 191 -0.54 -0.45 -2.56
CA MET A 191 0.23 -1.70 -2.41
C MET A 191 0.87 -2.15 -3.72
N GLN A 192 0.18 -2.02 -4.86
CA GLN A 192 0.73 -2.39 -6.16
C GLN A 192 1.92 -1.52 -6.55
N ASP A 193 1.86 -0.22 -6.26
CA ASP A 193 2.96 0.72 -6.48
C ASP A 193 4.18 0.32 -5.61
N GLU A 194 3.98 0.03 -4.33
CA GLU A 194 5.04 -0.41 -3.40
C GLU A 194 5.63 -1.78 -3.76
N ILE A 195 4.80 -2.74 -4.16
CA ILE A 195 5.26 -4.05 -4.66
C ILE A 195 6.15 -3.89 -5.89
N GLN A 196 5.77 -2.98 -6.81
CA GLN A 196 6.54 -2.73 -8.02
C GLN A 196 7.86 -2.00 -7.72
N LYS A 197 7.84 -1.05 -6.78
CA LYS A 197 9.01 -0.31 -6.32
C LYS A 197 10.07 -1.22 -5.69
N HIS A 198 9.65 -2.14 -4.83
CA HIS A 198 10.52 -3.04 -4.08
C HIS A 198 10.63 -4.45 -4.70
N ARG A 199 10.30 -4.59 -5.98
CA ARG A 199 10.20 -5.90 -6.66
C ARG A 199 11.43 -6.79 -6.53
N ASP A 200 12.63 -6.19 -6.46
CA ASP A 200 13.91 -6.91 -6.44
C ASP A 200 14.29 -7.40 -5.03
N SER A 201 13.59 -6.91 -4.00
CA SER A 201 13.72 -7.38 -2.61
C SER A 201 12.91 -8.66 -2.33
N TYR A 202 12.03 -9.05 -3.27
CA TYR A 202 11.20 -10.25 -3.17
C TYR A 202 11.75 -11.39 -4.03
N THR A 203 11.64 -12.61 -3.52
CA THR A 203 11.78 -13.79 -4.38
C THR A 203 10.67 -13.84 -5.42
N LYS A 204 10.88 -14.60 -6.51
CA LYS A 204 9.86 -14.79 -7.55
C LYS A 204 8.52 -15.31 -6.98
N LEU A 205 8.58 -16.25 -6.03
CA LEU A 205 7.39 -16.82 -5.38
C LEU A 205 6.66 -15.77 -4.54
N GLN A 206 7.39 -15.02 -3.71
CA GLN A 206 6.84 -13.94 -2.88
C GLN A 206 6.14 -12.87 -3.74
N LEU A 207 6.79 -12.45 -4.82
CA LEU A 207 6.22 -11.47 -5.75
C LEU A 207 4.96 -11.99 -6.43
N GLU A 208 4.93 -13.27 -6.79
CA GLU A 208 3.74 -13.92 -7.37
C GLU A 208 2.59 -13.98 -6.37
N GLN A 209 2.85 -14.34 -5.11
CA GLN A 209 1.85 -14.37 -4.04
C GLN A 209 1.25 -12.97 -3.80
N LEU A 210 2.07 -11.93 -3.64
CA LEU A 210 1.60 -10.56 -3.45
C LEU A 210 0.77 -10.06 -4.64
N LYS A 211 1.20 -10.33 -5.87
CA LYS A 211 0.45 -9.95 -7.09
C LYS A 211 -0.89 -10.68 -7.19
N LYS A 212 -0.91 -11.98 -6.87
CA LYS A 212 -2.15 -12.77 -6.90
C LYS A 212 -3.11 -12.38 -5.77
N ALA A 213 -2.61 -12.09 -4.57
CA ALA A 213 -3.41 -11.62 -3.46
C ALA A 213 -4.07 -10.27 -3.80
N THR A 214 -3.29 -9.26 -4.15
CA THR A 214 -3.81 -7.93 -4.51
C THR A 214 -4.77 -7.96 -5.70
N HIS A 215 -4.49 -8.78 -6.72
CA HIS A 215 -5.41 -8.96 -7.84
C HIS A 215 -6.75 -9.59 -7.42
N ASN A 216 -6.73 -10.64 -6.59
CA ASN A 216 -7.97 -11.28 -6.15
C ASN A 216 -8.77 -10.39 -5.18
N PHE A 217 -8.12 -9.61 -4.32
CA PHE A 217 -8.82 -8.58 -3.53
C PHE A 217 -9.48 -7.52 -4.42
N ASP A 218 -8.81 -7.06 -5.49
CA ASP A 218 -9.42 -6.11 -6.43
C ASP A 218 -10.65 -6.71 -7.13
N LEU A 219 -10.55 -7.96 -7.57
CA LEU A 219 -11.70 -8.68 -8.13
C LEU A 219 -12.84 -8.84 -7.12
N SER A 220 -12.52 -9.15 -5.86
CA SER A 220 -13.50 -9.25 -4.79
C SER A 220 -14.26 -7.93 -4.61
N LEU A 221 -13.55 -6.79 -4.53
CA LEU A 221 -14.16 -5.46 -4.43
C LEU A 221 -14.97 -5.08 -5.68
N ASN A 222 -14.50 -5.46 -6.88
CA ASN A 222 -15.25 -5.25 -8.12
C ASN A 222 -16.58 -6.01 -8.10
N ASP A 223 -16.59 -7.24 -7.59
CA ASP A 223 -17.82 -8.01 -7.46
C ASP A 223 -18.72 -7.49 -6.33
N GLN A 224 -18.18 -6.93 -5.24
CA GLN A 224 -18.99 -6.17 -4.27
C GLN A 224 -19.70 -4.99 -4.94
N ILE A 225 -18.98 -4.20 -5.76
CA ILE A 225 -19.58 -3.07 -6.50
C ILE A 225 -20.70 -3.56 -7.42
N LYS A 226 -20.47 -4.63 -8.20
CA LYS A 226 -21.50 -5.19 -9.09
C LYS A 226 -22.70 -5.73 -8.31
N SER A 227 -22.47 -6.30 -7.13
CA SER A 227 -23.53 -6.74 -6.23
C SER A 227 -24.40 -5.56 -5.78
N ILE A 228 -23.80 -4.45 -5.35
CA ILE A 228 -24.50 -3.22 -4.97
C ILE A 228 -25.25 -2.62 -6.18
N GLN A 229 -24.62 -2.57 -7.36
CA GLN A 229 -25.24 -2.02 -8.58
C GLN A 229 -26.46 -2.82 -9.06
N SER A 230 -26.46 -4.13 -8.84
CA SER A 230 -27.54 -5.04 -9.21
C SER A 230 -28.54 -5.27 -8.07
N TYR A 231 -28.39 -4.59 -6.94
CA TYR A 231 -29.22 -4.77 -5.76
C TYR A 231 -30.67 -4.36 -6.05
N LYS A 232 -31.60 -5.22 -5.65
CA LYS A 232 -33.04 -4.99 -5.75
C LYS A 232 -33.71 -5.28 -4.40
N PRO A 233 -34.86 -4.66 -4.09
CA PRO A 233 -35.66 -5.04 -2.92
C PRO A 233 -36.00 -6.53 -2.94
N ILE A 234 -36.30 -7.11 -1.77
CA ILE A 234 -36.71 -8.53 -1.62
C ILE A 234 -37.86 -8.96 -2.54
N SER A 235 -38.76 -8.03 -2.86
CA SER A 235 -39.87 -8.29 -3.79
C SER A 235 -39.45 -8.33 -5.26
N GLY A 236 -38.18 -8.06 -5.57
CA GLY A 236 -37.58 -8.11 -6.90
C GLY A 236 -36.59 -9.27 -7.07
N ASP A 237 -36.02 -9.39 -8.27
CA ASP A 237 -35.04 -10.44 -8.59
C ASP A 237 -33.66 -10.13 -8.00
N TYR A 238 -33.43 -10.63 -6.78
CA TYR A 238 -32.19 -10.49 -6.02
C TYR A 238 -31.05 -11.44 -6.47
N ASN A 239 -31.32 -12.36 -7.41
CA ASN A 239 -30.36 -13.43 -7.75
C ASN A 239 -29.05 -12.91 -8.35
N ILE A 240 -29.11 -11.82 -9.14
CA ILE A 240 -27.91 -11.23 -9.76
C ILE A 240 -26.95 -10.68 -8.69
N SER A 241 -27.48 -9.90 -7.75
CA SER A 241 -26.71 -9.35 -6.62
C SER A 241 -26.09 -10.47 -5.78
N ARG A 242 -26.88 -11.50 -5.45
CA ARG A 242 -26.41 -12.66 -4.70
C ARG A 242 -25.26 -13.41 -5.40
N ASN A 243 -25.33 -13.60 -6.72
CA ASN A 243 -24.26 -14.25 -7.47
C ASN A 243 -22.94 -13.47 -7.39
N PHE A 244 -22.99 -12.14 -7.48
CA PHE A 244 -21.79 -11.32 -7.31
C PHE A 244 -21.25 -11.37 -5.87
N ARG A 245 -22.12 -11.46 -4.86
CA ARG A 245 -21.69 -11.68 -3.46
C ARG A 245 -20.92 -12.99 -3.30
N TYR A 246 -21.41 -14.09 -3.87
CA TYR A 246 -20.70 -15.38 -3.83
C TYR A 246 -19.35 -15.31 -4.56
N ASN A 247 -19.31 -14.74 -5.76
CA ASN A 247 -18.06 -14.56 -6.50
C ASN A 247 -17.05 -13.72 -5.69
N SER A 248 -17.52 -12.64 -5.06
CA SER A 248 -16.69 -11.79 -4.21
C SER A 248 -16.03 -12.58 -3.06
N TYR A 249 -16.79 -13.47 -2.42
CA TYR A 249 -16.30 -14.35 -1.36
C TYR A 249 -15.26 -15.38 -1.87
N ASP A 250 -15.48 -15.98 -3.03
CA ASP A 250 -14.51 -16.90 -3.64
C ASP A 250 -13.19 -16.19 -3.96
N LYS A 251 -13.25 -14.94 -4.46
CA LYS A 251 -12.05 -14.14 -4.72
C LYS A 251 -11.33 -13.75 -3.42
N TYR A 252 -12.07 -13.34 -2.41
CA TYR A 252 -11.54 -13.08 -1.06
C TYR A 252 -10.77 -14.30 -0.53
N THR A 253 -11.40 -15.48 -0.52
CA THR A 253 -10.81 -16.72 0.00
C THR A 253 -9.52 -17.08 -0.74
N ASN A 254 -9.52 -16.95 -2.07
CA ASN A 254 -8.30 -17.16 -2.87
C ASN A 254 -7.18 -16.17 -2.52
N ALA A 255 -7.51 -14.90 -2.26
CA ALA A 255 -6.53 -13.90 -1.85
C ALA A 255 -5.94 -14.23 -0.46
N CYS A 256 -6.78 -14.65 0.48
CA CYS A 256 -6.39 -15.08 1.83
C CYS A 256 -5.40 -16.24 1.82
N VAL A 257 -5.55 -17.21 0.91
CA VAL A 257 -4.57 -18.29 0.74
C VAL A 257 -3.20 -17.74 0.38
N TYR A 258 -3.12 -16.87 -0.64
CA TYR A 258 -1.84 -16.31 -1.08
C TYR A 258 -1.16 -15.46 -0.01
N ILE A 259 -1.92 -14.64 0.73
CA ILE A 259 -1.34 -13.77 1.76
C ILE A 259 -0.94 -14.57 3.00
N THR A 260 -1.71 -15.58 3.40
CA THR A 260 -1.34 -16.49 4.51
C THR A 260 -0.03 -17.21 4.20
N ASP A 261 0.10 -17.77 3.00
CA ASP A 261 1.34 -18.42 2.58
C ASP A 261 2.51 -17.43 2.56
N PHE A 262 2.29 -16.21 2.04
CA PHE A 262 3.32 -15.18 2.00
C PHE A 262 3.77 -14.77 3.40
N GLU A 263 2.85 -14.42 4.30
CA GLU A 263 3.18 -13.99 5.66
C GLU A 263 3.79 -15.13 6.50
N SER A 264 3.34 -16.38 6.30
CA SER A 264 3.96 -17.56 6.92
C SER A 264 5.39 -17.76 6.44
N ASN A 265 5.67 -17.55 5.14
CA ASN A 265 7.04 -17.64 4.60
C ASN A 265 7.97 -16.54 5.13
N LEU A 266 7.41 -15.40 5.56
CA LEU A 266 8.16 -14.32 6.24
C LEU A 266 8.25 -14.50 7.76
N GLY A 267 7.59 -15.51 8.32
CA GLY A 267 7.48 -15.71 9.76
C GLY A 267 6.77 -14.54 10.45
N ILE A 268 5.69 -14.04 9.84
CA ILE A 268 4.82 -12.99 10.37
C ILE A 268 3.55 -13.61 10.96
N ALA A 269 2.86 -14.44 10.17
CA ALA A 269 1.63 -15.13 10.56
C ALA A 269 1.85 -16.64 10.69
N LYS A 270 0.95 -17.31 11.41
CA LYS A 270 0.83 -18.78 11.38
C LYS A 270 -0.09 -19.18 10.23
N ALA A 271 0.12 -20.39 9.71
CA ALA A 271 -0.80 -20.96 8.72
C ALA A 271 -2.22 -21.04 9.29
N GLY A 272 -3.18 -20.37 8.64
CA GLY A 272 -4.60 -20.36 9.02
C GLY A 272 -5.08 -19.14 9.82
N ASP A 273 -4.30 -18.05 9.88
CA ASP A 273 -4.69 -16.82 10.58
C ASP A 273 -5.83 -16.04 9.89
N PHE A 274 -6.20 -16.39 8.65
CA PHE A 274 -7.24 -15.72 7.84
C PHE A 274 -8.25 -16.70 7.24
#